data_AF-A0A9W9CN99-F1
#
_entry.id   AF-A0A9W9CN99-F1
#
_cell.length_a   1.000
_cell.length_b   1.000
_cell.length_c   1.000
_cell.angle_alpha   90.00
_cell.angle_beta   90.00
_cell.angle_gamma   90.00
#
_symmetry.space_group_name_H-M   'P 1'
#
loop_
_entity.id
_entity.type
_entity.pdbx_description
1 polymer ?
#
loop_
_entity_poly.entity_id
_entity_poly.type
_entity_poly.pdbx_seq_one_letter_code
_entity_poly.pdbx_strand_id
1 'polypeptide(L)'
;MALSIDQKRLKATKFPPEFDKKVDREEVNMPLIKKWIANKITAILGDEDDIVVETCYNLIDQDQFPKIKEIQIQLTGFLNKETPNFCKELWILMLSAQENPKGVPKELLEAKKRELQEEQVRATVVAEYQQC
;
A
#
# COMPACT_ATOMS: atom_id res chain seq x y z
N MET A 1 25.72 4.50 -22.85
CA MET A 1 24.47 4.13 -22.15
C MET A 1 24.33 5.04 -20.95
N ALA A 2 23.50 6.08 -21.03
CA ALA A 2 23.17 6.89 -19.86
C ALA A 2 22.33 6.02 -18.95
N LEU A 3 22.89 5.59 -17.81
CA LEU A 3 22.09 5.03 -16.73
C LEU A 3 21.04 6.10 -16.40
N SER A 4 19.76 5.79 -16.60
CA SER A 4 18.65 6.67 -16.23
C SER A 4 18.87 7.11 -14.78
N ILE A 5 18.51 8.35 -14.44
CA ILE A 5 18.69 8.90 -13.08
C ILE A 5 18.12 7.92 -12.02
N ASP A 6 17.08 7.19 -12.40
CA ASP A 6 16.46 6.08 -11.70
C ASP A 6 17.47 4.97 -11.34
N GLN A 7 18.26 4.48 -12.31
CA GLN A 7 19.29 3.46 -12.09
C GLN A 7 20.44 3.94 -11.19
N LYS A 8 20.78 5.23 -11.22
CA LYS A 8 21.78 5.81 -10.31
C LYS A 8 21.24 5.90 -8.88
N ARG A 9 19.97 6.30 -8.72
CA ARG A 9 19.28 6.33 -7.41
C ARG A 9 19.07 4.93 -6.84
N LEU A 10 18.72 3.96 -7.69
CA LEU A 10 18.63 2.53 -7.34
C LEU A 10 19.93 1.99 -6.72
N LYS A 11 21.09 2.40 -7.22
CA LYS A 11 22.38 1.94 -6.67
C LYS A 11 22.80 2.66 -5.39
N ALA A 12 22.32 3.88 -5.17
CA ALA A 12 22.65 4.68 -3.98
C ALA A 12 21.79 4.31 -2.76
N THR A 13 20.57 3.83 -3.00
CA THR A 13 19.62 3.50 -1.95
C THR A 13 19.83 2.06 -1.44
N LYS A 14 19.99 1.90 -0.11
CA LYS A 14 20.01 0.57 0.51
C LYS A 14 18.59 0.03 0.57
N PHE A 15 18.35 -1.06 -0.17
CA PHE A 15 17.06 -1.74 -0.14
C PHE A 15 17.07 -2.83 0.95
N PRO A 16 16.05 -2.88 1.82
CA PRO A 16 15.87 -3.99 2.74
C PRO A 16 15.54 -5.30 2.00
N PRO A 17 15.82 -6.47 2.60
CA PRO A 17 15.59 -7.78 1.97
C PRO A 17 14.10 -8.07 1.71
N GLU A 18 13.21 -7.37 2.40
CA GLU A 18 11.75 -7.45 2.18
C GLU A 18 11.37 -7.12 0.73
N PHE A 19 12.15 -6.27 0.06
CA PHE A 19 11.89 -5.83 -1.33
C PHE A 19 12.19 -6.89 -2.39
N ASP A 20 12.82 -8.00 -2.00
CA ASP A 20 13.04 -9.14 -2.88
C ASP A 20 11.78 -10.00 -3.03
N LYS A 21 10.87 -9.93 -2.04
CA LYS A 21 9.60 -10.66 -2.09
C LYS A 21 8.67 -10.02 -3.12
N LYS A 22 8.13 -10.85 -4.01
CA LYS A 22 7.16 -10.42 -5.02
C LYS A 22 5.79 -10.26 -4.40
N VAL A 23 5.19 -9.10 -4.66
CA VAL A 23 3.81 -8.78 -4.32
C VAL A 23 2.96 -8.89 -5.58
N ASP A 24 1.82 -9.57 -5.49
CA ASP A 24 0.82 -9.69 -6.56
C ASP A 24 -0.38 -8.79 -6.24
N ARG A 25 -0.74 -7.86 -7.15
CA ARG A 25 -1.83 -6.91 -6.88
C ARG A 25 -3.19 -7.60 -6.80
N GLU A 26 -3.38 -8.75 -7.45
CA GLU A 26 -4.67 -9.45 -7.46
C GLU A 26 -4.97 -10.11 -6.13
N GLU A 27 -3.91 -10.49 -5.41
CA GLU A 27 -3.97 -11.11 -4.08
C GLU A 27 -4.08 -10.08 -2.96
N VAL A 28 -4.09 -8.78 -3.28
CA VAL A 28 -4.09 -7.69 -2.29
C VAL A 28 -5.28 -6.78 -2.50
N ASN A 29 -5.93 -6.39 -1.40
CA ASN A 29 -7.09 -5.50 -1.46
C ASN A 29 -6.67 -4.04 -1.72
N MET A 30 -6.65 -3.66 -3.00
CA MET A 30 -6.27 -2.32 -3.49
C MET A 30 -6.97 -1.14 -2.79
N PRO A 31 -8.31 -1.14 -2.54
CA PRO A 31 -8.94 -0.02 -1.85
C PRO A 31 -8.46 0.14 -0.40
N LEU A 32 -8.08 -0.95 0.29
CA LEU A 32 -7.45 -0.87 1.60
C LEU A 32 -6.05 -0.24 1.54
N ILE A 33 -5.25 -0.64 0.53
CA ILE A 33 -3.92 -0.06 0.31
C ILE A 33 -4.03 1.43 0.00
N LYS A 34 -4.97 1.84 -0.85
CA LYS A 34 -5.24 3.26 -1.15
C LYS A 34 -5.55 4.07 0.10
N LYS A 35 -6.45 3.56 0.96
CA LYS A 35 -6.80 4.21 2.23
C LYS A 35 -5.61 4.30 3.18
N TRP A 36 -4.77 3.27 3.24
CA TRP A 36 -3.57 3.27 4.07
C TRP A 36 -2.54 4.29 3.57
N ILE A 37 -2.29 4.34 2.25
CA ILE A 37 -1.38 5.31 1.62
C ILE A 37 -1.81 6.74 1.95
N ALA A 38 -3.11 7.05 1.80
CA ALA A 38 -3.64 8.37 2.14
C ALA A 38 -3.31 8.75 3.59
N ASN A 39 -3.72 7.93 4.55
CA ASN A 39 -3.45 8.17 5.97
C ASN A 39 -1.96 8.34 6.27
N LYS A 40 -1.11 7.52 5.65
CA LYS A 40 0.33 7.53 5.90
C LYS A 40 1.01 8.75 5.27
N ILE A 41 0.59 9.19 4.09
CA ILE A 41 1.08 10.43 3.47
C ILE A 41 0.69 11.64 4.32
N THR A 42 -0.56 11.72 4.78
CA THR A 42 -1.02 12.77 5.70
C THR A 42 -0.23 12.77 7.00
N ALA A 43 0.12 11.60 7.53
CA ALA A 43 0.95 11.49 8.73
C ALA A 43 2.40 11.94 8.53
N ILE A 44 2.95 11.81 7.31
CA ILE A 44 4.33 12.22 6.99
C ILE A 44 4.41 13.70 6.65
N LEU A 45 3.52 14.19 5.79
CA LEU A 45 3.54 15.57 5.29
C LEU A 45 2.78 16.54 6.20
N GLY A 46 1.87 16.04 7.04
CA GLY A 46 0.96 16.86 7.84
C GLY A 46 -0.19 17.48 7.04
N ASP A 47 -0.29 17.16 5.75
CA ASP A 47 -1.30 17.66 4.82
C ASP A 47 -1.72 16.53 3.86
N GLU A 48 -2.99 16.52 3.46
CA GLU A 48 -3.56 15.53 2.55
C GLU A 48 -3.19 15.88 1.10
N ASP A 49 -2.01 15.43 0.66
CA ASP A 49 -1.59 15.61 -0.73
C ASP A 49 -2.18 14.50 -1.62
N ASP A 50 -3.41 14.71 -2.08
CA ASP A 50 -4.17 13.76 -2.91
C ASP A 50 -3.44 13.40 -4.21
N ILE A 51 -2.62 14.32 -4.74
CA ILE A 51 -1.80 14.09 -5.94
C ILE A 51 -0.73 13.03 -5.65
N VAL A 52 -0.09 13.08 -4.48
CA VAL A 52 0.91 12.07 -4.09
C VAL A 52 0.24 10.73 -3.85
N VAL A 53 -0.93 10.71 -3.19
CA VAL A 53 -1.73 9.49 -2.95
C VAL A 53 -2.12 8.84 -4.28
N GLU A 54 -2.65 9.61 -5.22
CA GLU A 54 -3.05 9.13 -6.54
C GLU A 54 -1.85 8.64 -7.34
N THR A 55 -0.73 9.37 -7.32
CA THR A 55 0.52 8.94 -7.97
C THR A 55 1.01 7.61 -7.42
N CYS A 56 1.01 7.46 -6.09
CA CYS A 56 1.38 6.23 -5.40
C CYS A 56 0.47 5.06 -5.83
N TYR A 57 -0.84 5.30 -5.81
CA TYR A 57 -1.85 4.32 -6.18
C TYR A 57 -1.70 3.88 -7.64
N ASN A 58 -1.54 4.84 -8.57
CA ASN A 58 -1.33 4.57 -9.98
C ASN A 58 -0.09 3.71 -10.20
N LEU A 59 1.02 3.98 -9.51
CA LEU A 59 2.25 3.16 -9.65
C LEU A 59 2.06 1.71 -9.19
N ILE A 60 1.19 1.48 -8.21
CA ILE A 60 0.89 0.13 -7.71
C ILE A 60 -0.13 -0.57 -8.61
N ASP A 61 -1.09 0.18 -9.17
CA ASP A 61 -2.12 -0.35 -10.05
C ASP A 61 -1.64 -0.58 -11.50
N GLN A 62 -0.64 0.18 -11.95
CA GLN A 62 -0.07 0.10 -13.31
C GLN A 62 0.43 -1.30 -13.67
N ASP A 63 1.09 -1.98 -12.73
CA ASP A 63 1.67 -3.30 -12.94
C ASP A 63 1.00 -4.34 -12.02
N GLN A 64 0.76 -5.54 -12.55
CA GLN A 64 0.30 -6.67 -11.73
C GLN A 64 1.32 -7.03 -10.63
N PHE A 65 2.61 -6.87 -10.96
CA PHE A 65 3.74 -7.04 -10.05
C PHE A 65 4.41 -5.69 -9.83
N PRO A 66 3.90 -4.86 -8.90
CA PRO A 66 4.49 -3.56 -8.62
C PRO A 66 5.97 -3.70 -8.27
N LYS A 67 6.83 -2.84 -8.81
CA LYS A 67 8.26 -2.85 -8.49
C LYS A 67 8.53 -1.84 -7.39
N ILE A 68 8.71 -2.33 -6.17
CA ILE A 68 8.98 -1.49 -4.99
C ILE A 68 10.18 -0.54 -5.18
N LYS A 69 11.19 -0.95 -5.95
CA LYS A 69 12.36 -0.11 -6.25
C LYS A 69 12.00 1.11 -7.11
N GLU A 70 11.10 0.96 -8.09
CA GLU A 70 10.64 2.06 -8.93
C GLU A 70 9.70 2.98 -8.15
N ILE A 71 8.77 2.38 -7.38
CA ILE A 71 7.88 3.10 -6.47
C ILE A 71 8.70 3.95 -5.50
N GLN A 72 9.75 3.41 -4.89
CA GLN A 72 10.60 4.16 -3.98
C GLN A 72 11.27 5.34 -4.65
N ILE A 73 11.76 5.21 -5.89
CA ILE A 73 12.41 6.32 -6.60
C ILE A 73 11.41 7.45 -6.87
N GLN A 74 10.22 7.10 -7.34
CA GLN A 74 9.15 8.07 -7.60
C GLN A 74 8.74 8.79 -6.31
N LEU A 75 8.49 8.02 -5.25
CA LEU A 75 8.13 8.57 -3.94
C LEU A 75 9.28 9.30 -3.25
N THR A 76 10.53 9.08 -3.65
CA THR A 76 11.68 9.87 -3.17
C THR A 76 11.58 11.30 -3.66
N GLY A 77 10.96 11.54 -4.82
CA GLY A 77 10.67 12.90 -5.28
C GLY A 77 9.74 13.68 -4.34
N PHE A 78 8.82 12.99 -3.67
CA PHE A 78 7.81 13.58 -2.79
C PHE A 78 8.24 13.56 -1.32
N LEU A 79 8.47 12.36 -0.76
CA LEU A 79 8.71 12.14 0.68
C LEU A 79 10.19 12.25 1.07
N ASN A 80 11.11 12.35 0.09
CA ASN A 80 12.57 12.42 0.26
C ASN A 80 13.15 11.49 1.34
N LYS A 81 13.34 12.00 2.57
CA LYS A 81 13.97 11.28 3.69
C LYS A 81 13.05 10.22 4.32
N GLU A 82 11.73 10.40 4.23
CA GLU A 82 10.74 9.50 4.82
C GLU A 82 10.34 8.37 3.86
N THR A 83 10.68 8.51 2.58
CA THR A 83 10.39 7.51 1.53
C THR A 83 10.83 6.09 1.85
N PRO A 84 12.08 5.81 2.28
CA PRO A 84 12.49 4.45 2.59
C PRO A 84 11.65 3.82 3.71
N ASN A 85 11.26 4.61 4.70
CA ASN A 85 10.44 4.13 5.80
C ASN A 85 9.00 3.84 5.34
N PHE A 86 8.42 4.76 4.56
CA PHE A 86 7.10 4.60 3.94
C PHE A 86 7.04 3.36 3.04
N CYS A 87 7.98 3.21 2.09
CA CYS A 87 8.01 2.08 1.17
C CYS A 87 8.17 0.75 1.90
N LYS A 88 8.96 0.73 2.98
CA LYS A 88 9.13 -0.47 3.80
C LYS A 88 7.80 -0.91 4.41
N GLU A 89 7.12 -0.01 5.11
CA GLU A 89 5.83 -0.33 5.73
C GLU A 89 4.76 -0.72 4.69
N LEU A 90 4.67 0.03 3.58
CA LEU A 90 3.75 -0.31 2.49
C LEU A 90 4.01 -1.72 1.95
N TRP A 91 5.28 -2.10 1.75
CA TRP A 91 5.63 -3.41 1.22
C TRP A 91 5.32 -4.54 2.20
N ILE A 92 5.63 -4.37 3.49
CA ILE A 92 5.26 -5.32 4.55
C ILE A 92 3.74 -5.51 4.62
N LEU A 93 2.99 -4.42 4.50
CA LEU A 93 1.53 -4.44 4.51
C LEU A 93 0.98 -5.27 3.34
N MET A 94 1.47 -5.03 2.12
CA MET A 94 1.05 -5.77 0.93
C MET A 94 1.46 -7.25 1.00
N LEU A 95 2.65 -7.56 1.50
CA LEU A 95 3.09 -8.94 1.72
C LEU A 95 2.18 -9.65 2.74
N SER A 96 1.87 -8.98 3.84
CA SER A 96 0.93 -9.51 4.84
C SER A 96 -0.48 -9.68 4.28
N ALA A 97 -0.90 -8.84 3.33
CA ALA A 97 -2.17 -8.98 2.65
C ALA A 97 -2.19 -10.22 1.75
N GLN A 98 -1.15 -10.40 0.94
CA GLN A 98 -0.99 -11.56 0.06
C GLN A 98 -0.85 -12.88 0.82
N GLU A 99 -0.24 -12.89 2.01
CA GLU A 99 -0.20 -14.08 2.86
C GLU A 99 -1.59 -14.47 3.42
N ASN A 100 -2.61 -13.61 3.28
CA ASN A 100 -3.97 -13.92 3.65
C ASN A 100 -4.83 -14.25 2.42
N PRO A 101 -5.61 -15.34 2.44
CA PRO A 101 -6.43 -15.77 1.31
C PRO A 101 -7.61 -14.82 0.97
N LYS A 102 -7.79 -13.75 1.75
CA LYS A 102 -8.76 -12.68 1.46
C LYS A 102 -8.09 -11.38 0.99
N GLY A 103 -6.77 -11.37 0.83
CA GLY A 103 -5.99 -10.18 0.48
C GLY A 103 -6.06 -9.05 1.51
N VAL A 104 -6.33 -9.38 2.77
CA VAL A 104 -6.48 -8.41 3.86
C VAL A 104 -5.23 -8.43 4.74
N PRO A 105 -4.49 -7.31 4.88
CA PRO A 105 -3.32 -7.26 5.75
C PRO A 105 -3.72 -7.52 7.21
N LYS A 106 -2.95 -8.31 7.96
CA LYS A 106 -3.19 -8.57 9.39
C LYS A 106 -3.24 -7.28 10.22
N GLU A 107 -2.41 -6.29 9.93
CA GLU A 107 -2.44 -4.98 10.59
C GLU A 107 -3.78 -4.25 10.40
N LEU A 108 -4.32 -4.27 9.17
CA LEU A 108 -5.65 -3.72 8.92
C LEU A 108 -6.73 -4.62 9.50
N LEU A 109 -6.55 -5.94 9.52
CA LEU A 109 -7.47 -6.84 10.19
C LEU A 109 -7.54 -6.53 11.69
N GLU A 110 -6.42 -6.26 12.35
CA GLU A 110 -6.36 -5.91 13.77
C GLU A 110 -6.89 -4.51 14.06
N ALA A 111 -6.58 -3.52 13.21
CA ALA A 111 -7.15 -2.17 13.30
C ALA A 111 -8.68 -2.23 13.10
N LYS A 112 -9.12 -2.95 12.06
CA LYS A 112 -10.53 -3.11 11.72
C LYS A 112 -11.25 -4.05 12.69
N LYS A 113 -10.60 -5.01 13.37
CA LYS A 113 -11.22 -5.86 14.41
C LYS A 113 -11.67 -5.05 15.62
N ARG A 114 -11.08 -3.88 15.86
CA ARG A 114 -11.59 -2.91 16.85
C ARG A 114 -12.82 -2.14 16.37
N GLU A 115 -13.05 -2.02 15.06
CA GLU A 115 -14.24 -1.37 14.47
C GLU A 115 -15.32 -2.36 13.99
N LEU A 116 -14.96 -3.63 13.71
CA LEU A 116 -15.82 -4.65 13.12
C LEU A 116 -16.88 -5.18 14.09
N GLN A 117 -16.87 -4.78 15.36
CA GLN A 117 -18.06 -4.96 16.19
C GLN A 117 -19.24 -4.13 15.66
N GLU A 118 -19.00 -3.03 14.94
CA GLU A 118 -20.07 -2.15 14.46
C GLU A 118 -20.53 -2.49 13.03
N GLU A 119 -19.65 -2.90 12.11
CA GLU A 119 -20.03 -3.03 10.68
C GLU A 119 -20.43 -4.45 10.22
N GLN A 120 -20.09 -5.52 10.95
CA GLN A 120 -20.58 -6.88 10.63
C GLN A 120 -22.12 -6.97 10.68
N VAL A 121 -22.76 -6.09 11.45
CA VAL A 121 -24.22 -5.96 11.47
C VAL A 121 -24.75 -5.51 10.11
N ARG A 122 -24.03 -4.68 9.35
CA ARG A 122 -24.57 -4.06 8.14
C ARG A 122 -24.57 -4.97 6.91
N ALA A 123 -23.59 -5.86 6.76
CA ALA A 123 -23.53 -6.80 5.65
C ALA A 123 -24.45 -8.03 5.84
N THR A 124 -24.67 -8.45 7.09
CA THR A 124 -25.54 -9.62 7.39
C THR A 124 -27.02 -9.25 7.33
N VAL A 125 -27.42 -8.05 7.79
CA VAL A 125 -28.83 -7.63 7.83
C VAL A 125 -29.40 -7.32 6.43
N VAL A 126 -28.58 -6.86 5.48
CA VAL A 126 -29.03 -6.61 4.09
C VAL A 126 -29.37 -7.90 3.35
N ALA A 127 -28.72 -9.02 3.69
CA ALA A 127 -29.04 -10.33 3.11
C ALA A 127 -30.32 -10.95 3.68
N GLU A 128 -30.71 -10.65 4.93
CA GLU A 128 -31.93 -11.19 5.56
C GLU A 128 -33.21 -10.44 5.15
N TYR A 129 -33.14 -9.15 4.81
CA TYR A 129 -34.34 -8.37 4.46
C TYR A 129 -34.89 -8.59 3.05
N GLN A 130 -34.17 -9.32 2.19
CA GLN A 130 -34.60 -9.57 0.82
C GLN A 130 -35.42 -10.86 0.65
N GLN A 131 -35.75 -11.52 1.77
CA GLN A 131 -36.53 -12.77 1.78
C GLN A 131 -37.78 -12.73 2.68
N CYS A 132 -38.19 -11.56 3.17
CA CYS A 132 -39.50 -11.34 3.81
C CYS A 132 -40.44 -10.56 2.87
#